data_AF-A0A3B0PDJ2-F1
#
_entry.id   AF-A0A3B0PDJ2-F1
#
_cell.length_a   1.000
_cell.length_b   1.000
_cell.length_c   1.000
_cell.angle_alpha   90.00
_cell.angle_beta   90.00
_cell.angle_gamma   90.00
#
_symmetry.space_group_name_H-M   'P 1'
#
loop_
_entity.id
_entity.type
_entity.pdbx_description
1 polymer ?
#
loop_
_entity_poly.entity_id
_entity_poly.type
_entity_poly.pdbx_seq_one_letter_code
_entity_poly.pdbx_strand_id
1 'polypeptide(L)'
;MQKSDFTRQNNESAASFAIRDNENKLLYSNFVTLKSNIFIQEVKQVDSDNNVTFYLLNKDGYILQIEIRKDPEEPTSAIIFGYIRTYPKLLEANQINEIFNLNKYVNLYASFGLSSNNETAEVLYKDFYGGVLLQYTAVDIY
;
A
#
# COMPACT_ATOMS: atom_id res chain seq x y z
N MET A 1 5.84 -2.96 -23.70
CA MET A 1 5.18 -4.27 -23.81
C MET A 1 4.52 -4.59 -22.48
N GLN A 2 3.20 -4.79 -22.45
CA GLN A 2 2.49 -5.26 -21.26
C GLN A 2 2.98 -6.69 -20.94
N LYS A 3 3.56 -6.91 -19.76
CA LYS A 3 3.83 -8.27 -19.27
C LYS A 3 2.47 -8.95 -19.03
N SER A 4 2.24 -10.08 -19.70
CA SER A 4 1.01 -10.88 -19.71
C SER A 4 0.64 -11.50 -18.35
N ASP A 5 1.53 -11.40 -17.37
CA ASP A 5 1.43 -12.16 -16.11
C ASP A 5 0.59 -11.43 -15.05
N PHE A 6 0.00 -10.29 -15.41
CA PHE A 6 -0.71 -9.40 -14.48
C PHE A 6 -2.17 -9.12 -14.84
N THR A 7 -2.79 -9.97 -15.65
CA THR A 7 -4.26 -10.03 -15.78
C THR A 7 -4.84 -10.99 -14.74
N ARG A 8 -6.09 -10.77 -14.30
CA ARG A 8 -6.88 -11.79 -13.59
C ARG A 8 -6.68 -13.13 -14.33
N GLN A 9 -6.54 -14.24 -13.60
CA GLN A 9 -6.76 -15.53 -14.25
C GLN A 9 -8.17 -15.46 -14.85
N ASN A 10 -8.23 -15.43 -16.18
CA ASN A 10 -9.48 -15.38 -16.93
C ASN A 10 -10.32 -16.56 -16.40
N ASN A 11 -11.38 -16.27 -15.61
CA ASN A 11 -12.39 -17.18 -15.01
C ASN A 11 -12.58 -17.10 -13.47
N GLU A 12 -11.89 -16.23 -12.72
CA GLU A 12 -12.25 -16.03 -11.30
C GLU A 12 -13.60 -15.30 -11.15
N SER A 13 -14.54 -15.92 -10.43
CA SER A 13 -15.80 -15.31 -10.03
C SER A 13 -15.60 -14.29 -8.91
N ALA A 14 -16.54 -13.36 -8.74
CA ALA A 14 -16.52 -12.43 -7.60
C ALA A 14 -16.49 -13.17 -6.24
N ALA A 15 -17.12 -14.35 -6.16
CA ALA A 15 -17.12 -15.19 -4.97
C ALA A 15 -15.74 -15.80 -4.68
N SER A 16 -15.03 -16.30 -5.69
CA SER A 16 -13.67 -16.83 -5.50
C SER A 16 -12.67 -15.74 -5.12
N PHE A 17 -12.85 -14.51 -5.64
CA PHE A 17 -12.06 -13.36 -5.20
C PHE A 17 -12.29 -13.03 -3.72
N ALA A 18 -13.56 -13.01 -3.27
CA ALA A 18 -13.91 -12.75 -1.88
C ALA A 18 -13.36 -13.84 -0.93
N ILE A 19 -13.33 -15.10 -1.36
CA ILE A 19 -12.74 -16.20 -0.58
C ILE A 19 -11.22 -15.99 -0.43
N ARG A 20 -10.49 -15.75 -1.52
CA ARG A 20 -9.04 -15.47 -1.46
C ARG A 20 -8.72 -14.24 -0.61
N ASP A 21 -9.55 -13.20 -0.68
CA ASP A 21 -9.42 -12.01 0.17
C ASP A 21 -9.52 -12.38 1.66
N ASN A 22 -10.53 -13.17 2.03
CA ASN A 22 -10.70 -13.63 3.40
C ASN A 22 -9.54 -14.55 3.85
N GLU A 23 -9.07 -15.44 2.97
CA GLU A 23 -7.90 -16.29 3.24
C GLU A 23 -6.64 -15.45 3.48
N ASN A 24 -6.37 -14.46 2.63
CA ASN A 24 -5.24 -13.55 2.80
C ASN A 24 -5.36 -12.77 4.11
N LYS A 25 -6.55 -12.26 4.45
CA LYS A 25 -6.77 -11.60 5.75
C LYS A 25 -6.49 -12.54 6.91
N LEU A 26 -6.96 -13.79 6.86
CA LEU A 26 -6.74 -14.78 7.92
C LEU A 26 -5.28 -15.21 8.06
N LEU A 27 -4.60 -15.46 6.93
CA LEU A 27 -3.19 -15.88 6.89
C LEU A 27 -2.24 -14.77 7.36
N TYR A 28 -2.59 -13.52 7.09
CA TYR A 28 -1.66 -12.40 7.21
C TYR A 28 -2.04 -11.34 8.26
N SER A 29 -3.25 -11.38 8.83
CA SER A 29 -3.68 -10.45 9.89
C SER A 29 -3.19 -10.89 11.27
N ASN A 30 -1.89 -10.90 11.53
CA ASN A 30 -1.39 -11.07 12.88
C ASN A 30 -0.24 -10.10 13.15
N PHE A 31 0.97 -10.34 12.67
CA PHE A 31 2.12 -9.44 12.88
C PHE A 31 3.19 -9.73 11.82
N VAL A 32 4.06 -8.77 11.50
CA VAL A 32 5.19 -9.04 10.60
C VAL A 32 6.47 -8.32 11.03
N THR A 33 7.59 -9.04 10.91
CA THR A 33 8.92 -8.50 11.07
C THR A 33 9.47 -8.11 9.69
N LEU A 34 9.78 -6.83 9.50
CA LEU A 34 10.40 -6.36 8.27
C LEU A 34 11.82 -6.93 8.16
N LYS A 35 12.14 -7.54 7.01
CA LYS A 35 13.47 -8.09 6.74
C LYS A 35 14.47 -6.99 6.38
N SER A 36 13.99 -5.79 6.05
CA SER A 36 14.79 -4.70 5.54
C SER A 36 14.25 -3.32 5.88
N ASN A 37 15.16 -2.43 6.25
CA ASN A 37 14.97 -0.99 6.40
C ASN A 37 15.41 -0.18 5.15
N ILE A 38 15.71 -0.85 4.04
CA ILE A 38 16.07 -0.20 2.77
C ILE A 38 14.79 0.21 2.04
N PHE A 39 14.62 1.52 1.83
CA PHE A 39 13.54 2.10 1.04
C PHE A 39 13.97 2.31 -0.41
N ILE A 40 13.08 1.98 -1.34
CA ILE A 40 13.34 1.93 -2.78
C ILE A 40 12.50 2.95 -3.57
N GLN A 41 11.39 3.44 -3.00
CA GLN A 41 10.61 4.56 -3.52
C GLN A 41 10.09 5.42 -2.37
N GLU A 42 9.94 6.72 -2.63
CA GLU A 42 9.37 7.70 -1.72
C GLU A 42 8.37 8.57 -2.48
N VAL A 43 7.25 8.88 -1.84
CA VAL A 43 6.29 9.88 -2.33
C VAL A 43 5.90 10.79 -1.18
N LYS A 44 6.00 12.09 -1.39
CA LYS A 44 5.58 13.13 -0.46
C LYS A 44 4.29 13.76 -0.95
N GLN A 45 3.31 13.85 -0.07
CA GLN A 45 2.07 14.58 -0.28
C GLN A 45 1.96 15.72 0.74
N VAL A 46 1.44 16.86 0.31
CA VAL A 46 1.13 18.00 1.17
C VAL A 46 -0.34 18.32 0.98
N ASP A 47 -1.10 18.40 2.07
CA ASP A 47 -2.51 18.78 2.03
C ASP A 47 -2.71 20.30 2.08
N SER A 48 -3.97 20.75 2.06
CA SER A 48 -4.32 22.17 2.13
C SER A 48 -3.87 22.85 3.42
N ASP A 49 -3.70 22.09 4.49
CA ASP A 49 -3.38 22.55 5.83
C ASP A 49 -1.86 22.49 6.11
N ASN A 50 -1.06 22.25 5.07
CA ASN A 50 0.39 22.04 5.13
C ASN A 50 0.83 20.82 5.96
N ASN A 51 -0.07 19.89 6.28
CA ASN A 51 0.34 18.59 6.80
C ASN A 51 1.04 17.83 5.68
N VAL A 52 2.06 17.07 6.06
CA VAL A 52 2.90 16.35 5.12
C VAL A 52 2.74 14.86 5.37
N THR A 53 2.30 14.12 4.36
CA THR A 53 2.32 12.65 4.41
C THR A 53 3.43 12.12 3.54
N PHE A 54 4.31 11.31 4.13
CA PHE A 54 5.33 10.54 3.42
C PHE A 54 4.87 9.10 3.27
N TYR A 55 4.98 8.59 2.06
CA TYR A 55 4.82 7.19 1.73
C TYR A 55 6.18 6.63 1.33
N LEU A 56 6.59 5.54 1.98
CA LEU A 56 7.89 4.91 1.76
C LEU A 56 7.68 3.44 1.41
N LEU A 57 8.18 3.00 0.25
CA LEU A 57 8.17 1.60 -0.16
C LEU A 57 9.51 0.97 0.18
N ASN A 58 9.51 -0.12 0.94
CA ASN A 58 10.73 -0.85 1.26
C ASN A 58 11.05 -1.93 0.20
N LYS A 59 12.27 -2.46 0.24
CA LYS A 59 12.74 -3.51 -0.69
C LYS A 59 11.95 -4.82 -0.60
N ASP A 60 11.20 -5.02 0.48
CA ASP A 60 10.41 -6.24 0.71
C ASP A 60 8.93 -6.06 0.31
N GLY A 61 8.55 -4.90 -0.24
CA GLY A 61 7.22 -4.67 -0.78
C GLY A 61 6.22 -4.09 0.22
N TYR A 62 6.69 -3.60 1.37
CA TYR A 62 5.88 -2.91 2.37
C TYR A 62 5.90 -1.40 2.17
N ILE A 63 4.75 -0.79 2.37
CA ILE A 63 4.47 0.62 2.31
C ILE A 63 4.31 1.11 3.75
N LEU A 64 5.21 2.01 4.16
CA LEU A 64 5.12 2.75 5.41
C LEU A 64 4.53 4.13 5.15
N GLN A 65 3.65 4.59 6.04
CA GLN A 65 3.07 5.92 6.00
C GLN A 65 3.48 6.70 7.25
N ILE A 66 4.02 7.89 7.05
CA ILE A 66 4.41 8.83 8.11
C ILE A 66 3.66 10.14 7.87
N GLU A 67 2.91 10.60 8.85
CA GLU A 67 2.19 11.87 8.80
C GLU A 67 2.88 12.88 9.70
N ILE A 68 3.20 14.05 9.16
CA ILE A 68 3.74 15.18 9.90
C ILE A 68 2.64 16.22 9.97
N ARG A 69 2.09 16.39 11.18
CA ARG A 69 1.07 17.41 11.45
C ARG A 69 1.75 18.71 11.84
N LYS A 70 1.33 19.78 11.17
CA LYS A 70 1.80 21.13 11.46
C LYS A 70 0.63 21.95 11.95
N ASP A 71 0.65 22.25 13.23
CA ASP A 71 -0.26 23.21 13.83
C ASP A 71 0.52 24.53 14.05
N PRO A 72 -0.02 25.70 13.71
CA PRO A 72 0.61 26.98 14.04
C PRO A 72 0.77 27.23 15.54
N GLU A 73 -0.09 26.63 16.37
CA GLU A 73 -0.14 26.85 17.83
C GLU A 73 0.54 25.73 18.64
N GLU A 74 0.74 24.55 18.04
CA GLU A 74 1.39 23.40 18.69
C GLU A 74 2.73 23.03 18.04
N PRO A 75 3.66 22.39 18.77
CA PRO A 75 4.88 21.85 18.19
C PRO A 75 4.57 20.89 17.03
N THR A 76 5.37 20.96 15.96
CA THR A 76 5.26 19.99 14.86
C THR A 76 5.37 18.57 15.40
N SER A 77 4.38 17.73 15.09
CA SER A 77 4.32 16.34 15.53
C SER A 77 4.46 15.39 14.36
N ALA A 78 5.28 14.35 14.54
CA ALA A 78 5.41 13.26 13.59
C ALA A 78 4.65 12.04 14.12
N ILE A 79 3.61 11.64 13.40
CA ILE A 79 2.82 10.46 13.66
C ILE A 79 3.29 9.38 12.68
N ILE A 80 4.01 8.39 13.23
CA ILE A 80 4.31 7.17 12.51
C ILE A 80 3.14 6.23 12.79
N PHE A 81 2.38 5.88 11.75
CA PHE A 81 1.39 4.83 11.90
C PHE A 81 2.12 3.51 12.14
N GLY A 82 1.81 2.82 13.24
CA GLY A 82 2.34 1.48 13.52
C GLY A 82 1.91 0.41 12.51
N TYR A 83 1.15 0.82 11.48
CA TYR A 83 0.70 -0.03 10.41
C TYR A 83 1.60 0.11 9.19
N ILE A 84 2.00 -1.04 8.66
CA ILE A 84 2.62 -1.19 7.35
C ILE A 84 1.67 -1.91 6.43
N ARG A 85 1.66 -1.51 5.16
CA ARG A 85 0.71 -2.01 4.17
C ARG A 85 1.44 -2.72 3.04
N THR A 86 0.85 -3.72 2.43
CA THR A 86 1.42 -4.36 1.24
C THR A 86 0.32 -5.04 0.44
N TYR A 87 0.63 -5.42 -0.80
CA TYR A 87 -0.23 -6.28 -1.59
C TYR A 87 0.37 -7.69 -1.67
N PRO A 88 -0.44 -8.76 -1.72
CA PRO A 88 0.05 -10.14 -1.76
C PRO A 88 1.13 -10.38 -2.82
N LYS A 89 0.94 -9.88 -4.05
CA LYS A 89 1.93 -10.08 -5.12
C LYS A 89 3.25 -9.35 -4.90
N LEU A 90 3.31 -8.33 -4.03
CA LEU A 90 4.58 -7.67 -3.71
C LEU A 90 5.46 -8.55 -2.83
N LEU A 91 4.85 -9.40 -2.01
CA LEU A 91 5.58 -10.35 -1.15
C LEU A 91 6.24 -11.48 -1.94
N GLU A 92 5.73 -11.77 -3.13
CA GLU A 92 6.24 -12.79 -4.04
C GLU A 92 7.22 -12.22 -5.09
N ALA A 93 7.34 -10.90 -5.18
CA ALA A 93 8.05 -10.24 -6.25
C ALA A 93 9.56 -10.11 -5.97
N ASN A 94 10.38 -10.56 -6.94
CA ASN A 94 11.83 -10.39 -6.87
C ASN A 94 12.31 -8.98 -7.23
N GLN A 95 11.53 -8.23 -8.01
CA GLN A 95 11.88 -6.90 -8.54
C GLN A 95 10.73 -5.91 -8.34
N ILE A 96 10.46 -5.56 -7.08
CA ILE A 96 9.32 -4.71 -6.69
C ILE A 96 9.30 -3.37 -7.43
N ASN A 97 10.46 -2.72 -7.63
CA ASN A 97 10.57 -1.45 -8.35
C ASN A 97 10.14 -1.51 -9.83
N GLU A 98 10.18 -2.68 -10.45
CA GLU A 98 9.76 -2.84 -11.85
C GLU A 98 8.25 -3.01 -11.98
N ILE A 99 7.60 -3.54 -10.95
CA ILE A 99 6.19 -3.95 -11.01
C ILE A 99 5.27 -3.02 -10.25
N PHE A 100 5.77 -2.25 -9.27
CA PHE A 100 4.98 -1.40 -8.40
C PHE A 100 5.44 0.05 -8.48
N ASN A 101 4.48 0.97 -8.59
CA ASN A 101 4.74 2.40 -8.63
C ASN A 101 4.02 3.07 -7.46
N LEU A 102 4.79 3.53 -6.47
CA LEU A 102 4.27 4.13 -5.26
C LEU A 102 3.52 5.44 -5.54
N ASN A 103 3.96 6.23 -6.50
CA ASN A 103 3.26 7.46 -6.90
C ASN A 103 1.87 7.14 -7.47
N LYS A 104 1.73 6.07 -8.27
CA LYS A 104 0.42 5.61 -8.76
C LYS A 104 -0.49 5.15 -7.62
N TYR A 105 0.06 4.44 -6.63
CA TYR A 105 -0.67 4.07 -5.41
C TYR A 105 -1.19 5.33 -4.68
N VAL A 106 -0.31 6.29 -4.39
CA VAL A 106 -0.69 7.53 -3.68
C VAL A 106 -1.76 8.29 -4.46
N ASN A 107 -1.63 8.45 -5.78
CA ASN A 107 -2.65 9.15 -6.57
C ASN A 107 -4.02 8.46 -6.56
N LEU A 108 -4.06 7.12 -6.52
CA LEU A 108 -5.32 6.37 -6.48
C LEU A 108 -5.98 6.36 -5.10
N TYR A 109 -5.20 6.32 -4.02
CA TYR A 109 -5.72 6.07 -2.67
C TYR A 109 -5.59 7.25 -1.70
N ALA A 110 -4.67 8.17 -1.94
CA ALA A 110 -4.34 9.28 -1.04
C ALA A 110 -4.94 10.62 -1.47
N SER A 111 -5.63 10.68 -2.61
CA SER A 111 -6.33 11.88 -3.08
C SER A 111 -7.55 12.19 -2.21
N PHE A 112 -7.34 12.71 -1.00
CA PHE A 112 -8.38 13.42 -0.27
C PHE A 112 -8.80 14.63 -1.13
N GLY A 113 -9.96 14.53 -1.78
CA GLY A 113 -10.63 15.68 -2.41
C GLY A 113 -10.72 15.71 -3.94
N LEU A 114 -10.17 14.75 -4.69
CA LEU A 114 -10.47 14.63 -6.12
C LEU A 114 -11.60 13.62 -6.32
N SER A 115 -12.81 14.15 -6.41
CA SER A 115 -14.11 13.51 -6.65
C SER A 115 -14.24 12.73 -7.97
N SER A 116 -13.14 12.29 -8.59
CA SER A 116 -13.20 11.27 -9.62
C SER A 116 -12.95 9.90 -8.97
N ASN A 117 -13.95 9.42 -8.22
CA ASN A 117 -14.04 8.02 -7.79
C ASN A 117 -14.03 7.13 -9.04
N ASN A 118 -12.84 6.82 -9.58
CA ASN A 118 -12.70 5.83 -10.63
C ASN A 118 -12.60 4.47 -9.94
N GLU A 119 -13.69 4.04 -9.32
CA GLU A 119 -13.83 2.76 -8.60
C GLU A 119 -13.34 1.62 -9.48
N THR A 120 -13.59 1.68 -10.79
CA THR A 120 -13.07 0.73 -11.78
C THR A 120 -11.55 0.71 -11.80
N ALA A 121 -10.87 1.86 -11.85
CA ALA A 121 -9.41 1.91 -11.83
C ALA A 121 -8.83 1.38 -10.50
N GLU A 122 -9.51 1.64 -9.38
CA GLU A 122 -9.12 1.12 -8.08
C GLU A 122 -9.27 -0.41 -7.99
N VAL A 123 -10.39 -0.95 -8.47
CA VAL A 123 -10.64 -2.40 -8.52
C VAL A 123 -9.62 -3.09 -9.42
N LEU A 124 -9.38 -2.55 -10.62
CA LEU A 124 -8.37 -3.08 -11.54
C LEU A 124 -6.97 -3.01 -10.93
N TYR A 125 -6.66 -1.96 -10.17
CA TYR A 125 -5.39 -1.83 -9.47
C TYR A 125 -5.24 -2.91 -8.39
N LYS A 126 -6.25 -3.09 -7.52
CA LYS A 126 -6.26 -4.15 -6.49
C LYS A 126 -6.11 -5.53 -7.11
N ASP A 127 -6.90 -5.83 -8.14
CA ASP A 127 -6.83 -7.10 -8.87
C ASP A 127 -5.42 -7.36 -9.43
N PHE A 128 -4.80 -6.34 -10.04
CA PHE A 128 -3.46 -6.45 -10.62
C PHE A 128 -2.43 -6.91 -9.58
N TYR A 129 -2.50 -6.41 -8.34
CA TYR A 129 -1.57 -6.73 -7.25
C TYR A 129 -2.00 -7.88 -6.34
N GLY A 130 -2.97 -8.69 -6.76
CA GLY A 130 -3.36 -9.91 -6.03
C GLY A 130 -4.46 -9.72 -4.99
N GLY A 131 -5.22 -8.63 -5.09
CA GLY A 131 -6.43 -8.39 -4.31
C GLY A 131 -6.30 -7.23 -3.35
N VAL A 132 -6.72 -7.44 -2.10
CA VAL A 132 -6.84 -6.36 -1.11
C VAL A 132 -5.49 -5.97 -0.55
N LEU A 133 -5.38 -4.69 -0.20
CA LEU A 133 -4.25 -4.15 0.53
C LEU A 133 -4.24 -4.73 1.94
N LEU A 134 -3.22 -5.51 2.25
CA LEU A 134 -3.00 -6.09 3.56
C LEU A 134 -2.40 -5.04 4.48
N GLN A 135 -2.82 -5.05 5.74
CA GLN A 135 -2.34 -4.15 6.78
C GLN A 135 -1.80 -4.98 7.94
N TYR A 136 -0.58 -4.67 8.36
CA TYR A 136 0.10 -5.35 9.45
C TYR A 136 0.52 -4.34 10.50
N THR A 137 0.49 -4.73 11.77
CA THR A 137 1.19 -4.00 12.82
C THR A 137 2.65 -4.41 12.80
N ALA A 138 3.55 -3.43 12.62
CA ALA A 138 4.99 -3.68 12.76
C ALA A 138 5.29 -3.90 14.25
N VAL A 139 5.90 -5.04 14.58
CA VAL A 139 6.34 -5.35 15.95
C VAL A 139 7.79 -5.79 15.93
N ASP A 140 8.50 -5.42 17.00
CA ASP A 140 9.84 -5.86 17.28
C ASP A 140 9.74 -6.96 18.36
N ILE A 141 10.15 -8.18 18.02
CA ILE A 141 10.12 -9.32 18.94
C ILE A 141 11.58 -9.67 19.25
N TYR A 142 12.00 -9.33 20.48
CA TYR A 142 13.31 -9.64 21.04
C TYR A 142 13.31 -10.99 21.76
#